data_AF-A0A351TPY7-F1
#
_entry.id   AF-A0A351TPY7-F1
#
_cell.length_a   1.000
_cell.length_b   1.000
_cell.length_c   1.000
_cell.angle_alpha   90.00
_cell.angle_beta   90.00
_cell.angle_gamma   90.00
#
_symmetry.space_group_name_H-M   'P 1'
#
loop_
_entity.id
_entity.type
_entity.pdbx_description
1 polymer ?
#
loop_
_entity_poly.entity_id
_entity_poly.type
_entity_poly.pdbx_seq_one_letter_code
_entity_poly.pdbx_strand_id
1 'polypeptide(L)'
;GKAEGRAEGRAEGKAIGKSEGRKEGKTEELISRVCKKMKLGQSLEKIAEDLVEEISVIKPIYDTAEQSAPEYDPEIILKKLAEKERAERI
;
A
#
# COMPACT_ATOMS: atom_id res chain seq x y z
N GLY A 1 23.62 17.71 31.45
CA GLY A 1 22.76 17.39 30.29
C GLY A 1 23.45 16.54 29.23
N LYS A 2 23.70 15.24 29.49
CA LYS A 2 24.18 14.28 28.46
C LYS A 2 23.48 12.91 28.51
N ALA A 3 22.44 12.77 29.34
CA ALA A 3 21.66 11.53 29.47
C ALA A 3 20.30 11.60 28.75
N GLU A 4 19.72 12.79 28.64
CA GLU A 4 18.35 12.99 28.13
C GLU A 4 18.24 12.84 26.61
N GLY A 5 19.20 13.38 25.85
CA GLY A 5 19.17 13.34 24.37
C GLY A 5 19.38 11.96 23.71
N ARG A 6 19.71 10.90 24.46
CA ARG A 6 19.88 9.53 23.90
C ARG A 6 18.68 8.62 24.09
N ALA A 7 17.80 8.91 25.05
CA ALA A 7 16.59 8.13 25.29
C ALA A 7 15.50 8.49 24.27
N GLU A 8 15.36 9.78 23.97
CA GLU A 8 14.32 10.33 23.09
C GLU A 8 14.51 9.87 21.62
N GLY A 9 15.72 10.02 21.06
CA GLY A 9 16.02 9.61 19.68
C GLY A 9 15.89 8.11 19.39
N ARG A 10 15.93 7.24 20.43
CA ARG A 10 15.77 5.78 20.27
C ARG A 10 14.32 5.32 20.37
N ALA A 11 13.49 6.05 21.10
CA ALA A 11 12.05 5.80 21.20
C ALA A 11 11.35 6.27 19.91
N GLU A 12 11.66 7.46 19.41
CA GLU A 12 11.10 7.98 18.16
C GLU A 12 11.52 7.15 16.95
N GLY A 13 12.81 6.82 16.79
CA GLY A 13 13.27 6.00 15.67
C GLY A 13 12.63 4.61 15.60
N LYS A 14 12.33 3.99 16.75
CA LYS A 14 11.69 2.67 16.82
C LYS A 14 10.17 2.74 16.64
N ALA A 15 9.53 3.83 17.07
CA ALA A 15 8.10 4.05 16.89
C ALA A 15 7.75 4.40 15.44
N ILE A 16 8.56 5.26 14.80
CA ILE A 16 8.39 5.63 13.38
C ILE A 16 8.65 4.42 12.50
N GLY A 17 9.79 3.70 12.68
CA GLY A 17 10.10 2.53 11.86
C GLY A 17 9.09 1.37 11.98
N LYS A 18 8.47 1.17 13.15
CA LYS A 18 7.40 0.17 13.33
C LYS A 18 6.05 0.59 12.78
N SER A 19 5.79 1.89 12.67
CA SER A 19 4.53 2.42 12.18
C SER A 19 4.52 2.47 10.65
N GLU A 20 5.63 2.90 10.06
CA GLU A 20 5.83 2.89 8.60
C GLU A 20 5.82 1.45 8.07
N GLY A 21 6.61 0.54 8.64
CA GLY A 21 6.65 -0.86 8.21
C GLY A 21 5.32 -1.62 8.36
N ARG A 22 4.46 -1.23 9.33
CA ARG A 22 3.10 -1.81 9.45
C ARG A 22 2.12 -1.24 8.44
N LYS A 23 2.26 0.03 8.04
CA LYS A 23 1.44 0.63 6.99
C LYS A 23 1.82 0.06 5.62
N GLU A 24 3.12 0.01 5.32
CA GLU A 24 3.65 -0.59 4.08
C GLU A 24 3.17 -2.03 3.93
N GLY A 25 3.32 -2.87 4.96
CA GLY A 25 2.88 -4.27 4.89
C GLY A 25 1.37 -4.46 4.66
N LYS A 26 0.52 -3.57 5.19
CA LYS A 26 -0.93 -3.61 4.93
C LYS A 26 -1.28 -3.24 3.50
N THR A 27 -0.62 -2.21 2.97
CA THR A 27 -0.80 -1.79 1.57
C THR A 27 -0.32 -2.87 0.61
N GLU A 28 0.85 -3.47 0.86
CA GLU A 28 1.38 -4.58 0.07
C GLU A 28 0.45 -5.79 0.05
N GLU A 29 -0.09 -6.19 1.22
CA GLU A 29 -1.05 -7.28 1.31
C GLU A 29 -2.32 -6.98 0.49
N LEU A 30 -2.85 -5.76 0.61
CA LEU A 30 -4.04 -5.34 -0.11
C LEU A 30 -3.81 -5.38 -1.63
N ILE A 31 -2.69 -4.84 -2.11
CA ILE A 31 -2.31 -4.88 -3.53
C ILE A 31 -2.21 -6.32 -4.01
N SER A 32 -1.51 -7.19 -3.27
CA SER A 32 -1.39 -8.62 -3.61
C SER A 32 -2.74 -9.30 -3.75
N ARG A 33 -3.68 -9.02 -2.84
CA ARG A 33 -5.05 -9.55 -2.88
C ARG A 33 -5.81 -9.03 -4.10
N VAL A 34 -5.77 -7.73 -4.40
CA VAL A 34 -6.41 -7.15 -5.59
C VAL A 34 -5.86 -7.76 -6.87
N CYS A 35 -4.54 -7.87 -7.02
CA CYS A 35 -3.89 -8.45 -8.19
C CYS A 35 -4.33 -9.90 -8.44
N LYS A 36 -4.35 -10.74 -7.39
CA LYS A 36 -4.83 -12.13 -7.49
C LYS A 36 -6.27 -12.19 -7.98
N LYS A 37 -7.14 -11.29 -7.53
CA LYS A 37 -8.54 -11.25 -7.95
C LYS A 37 -8.73 -10.72 -9.37
N MET A 38 -7.94 -9.75 -9.80
CA MET A 38 -7.93 -9.28 -11.20
C MET A 38 -7.44 -10.37 -12.15
N LYS A 39 -6.44 -11.17 -11.75
CA LYS A 39 -6.03 -12.38 -12.50
C LYS A 39 -7.16 -13.41 -12.66
N LEU A 40 -8.09 -13.44 -11.70
CA LEU A 40 -9.31 -14.26 -11.77
C LEU A 40 -10.45 -13.59 -12.57
N GLY A 41 -10.22 -12.42 -13.15
CA GLY A 41 -11.22 -11.69 -13.95
C GLY A 41 -12.32 -11.03 -13.11
N GLN A 42 -12.10 -10.80 -11.82
CA GLN A 42 -13.09 -10.13 -10.97
C GLN A 42 -13.12 -8.61 -11.25
N SER A 43 -14.32 -8.01 -11.24
CA SER A 43 -14.50 -6.56 -11.40
C SER A 43 -14.13 -5.78 -10.14
N LEU A 44 -13.89 -4.47 -10.29
CA LEU A 44 -13.60 -3.55 -9.18
C LEU A 44 -14.63 -3.66 -8.04
N GLU A 45 -15.93 -3.63 -8.35
CA GLU A 45 -16.98 -3.70 -7.31
C GLU A 45 -16.95 -5.04 -6.57
N LYS A 46 -16.73 -6.15 -7.29
CA LYS A 46 -16.69 -7.47 -6.69
C LYS A 46 -15.45 -7.65 -5.80
N ILE A 47 -14.33 -7.07 -6.20
CA ILE A 47 -13.10 -7.06 -5.39
C ILE A 47 -13.32 -6.26 -4.11
N ALA A 48 -13.90 -5.07 -4.19
CA ALA A 48 -14.21 -4.24 -3.02
C ALA A 48 -15.13 -4.99 -2.03
N GLU A 49 -16.18 -5.63 -2.53
CA GLU A 49 -17.08 -6.46 -1.71
C GLU A 49 -16.34 -7.61 -1.03
N ASP A 50 -15.52 -8.38 -1.77
CA ASP A 50 -14.84 -9.57 -1.25
C ASP A 50 -13.73 -9.23 -0.23
N LEU A 51 -13.04 -8.11 -0.45
CA LEU A 51 -12.03 -7.62 0.47
C LEU A 51 -12.64 -6.88 1.68
N VAL A 52 -13.94 -6.58 1.64
CA VAL A 52 -14.67 -5.77 2.63
C VAL A 52 -14.01 -4.40 2.79
N GLU A 53 -13.69 -3.79 1.65
CA GLU A 53 -13.03 -2.49 1.54
C GLU A 53 -13.89 -1.55 0.69
N GLU A 54 -13.71 -0.24 0.86
CA GLU A 54 -14.43 0.73 0.04
C GLU A 54 -13.91 0.73 -1.40
N ILE A 55 -14.81 0.96 -2.36
CA ILE A 55 -14.43 1.09 -3.78
C ILE A 55 -13.38 2.17 -3.96
N SER A 56 -13.48 3.30 -3.25
CA SER A 56 -12.49 4.39 -3.30
C SER A 56 -11.09 3.99 -2.84
N VAL A 57 -10.98 2.97 -1.97
CA VAL A 57 -9.69 2.43 -1.51
C VAL A 57 -9.12 1.45 -2.52
N ILE A 58 -9.96 0.58 -3.11
CA ILE A 58 -9.53 -0.42 -4.09
C ILE A 58 -9.25 0.19 -5.46
N LYS A 59 -10.04 1.20 -5.88
CA LYS A 59 -9.97 1.83 -7.19
C LYS A 59 -8.55 2.27 -7.60
N PRO A 60 -7.78 3.02 -6.80
CA PRO A 60 -6.43 3.43 -7.19
C PRO A 60 -5.49 2.23 -7.40
N ILE A 61 -5.67 1.16 -6.62
CA ILE A 61 -4.90 -0.09 -6.79
C ILE A 61 -5.31 -0.78 -8.09
N TYR A 62 -6.61 -0.94 -8.31
CA TYR A 62 -7.17 -1.58 -9.50
C TYR A 62 -6.76 -0.85 -10.79
N ASP A 63 -6.93 0.47 -10.85
CA ASP A 63 -6.54 1.30 -12.00
C ASP A 63 -5.03 1.21 -12.28
N THR A 64 -4.22 1.11 -11.23
CA THR A 64 -2.76 0.98 -11.36
C THR A 64 -2.37 -0.43 -11.82
N ALA A 65 -3.08 -1.45 -11.33
CA ALA A 65 -2.89 -2.84 -11.70
C ALA A 65 -3.30 -3.12 -13.15
N GLU A 66 -4.37 -2.49 -13.64
CA GLU A 66 -4.85 -2.60 -15.03
C GLU A 66 -3.78 -2.14 -16.03
N GLN A 67 -3.02 -1.08 -15.68
CA GLN A 67 -1.87 -0.60 -16.47
C GLN A 67 -0.67 -1.54 -16.46
N SER A 68 -0.68 -2.57 -15.60
CA SER A 68 0.35 -3.61 -15.50
C SER A 68 -0.21 -4.98 -15.90
N ALA A 69 -1.36 -5.02 -16.58
CA ALA A 69 -1.90 -6.24 -17.18
C ALA A 69 -0.98 -6.75 -18.30
N PRO A 70 -0.90 -8.08 -18.53
CA PRO A 70 -1.61 -9.14 -17.81
C PRO A 70 -0.84 -9.68 -16.59
N GLU A 71 0.35 -9.19 -16.29
CA GLU A 71 1.19 -9.75 -15.21
C GLU A 71 0.66 -9.40 -13.82
N TYR A 72 -0.01 -8.25 -13.67
CA TYR A 72 -0.55 -7.73 -12.40
C TYR A 72 0.43 -7.93 -11.23
N ASP A 73 1.64 -7.42 -11.41
CA ASP A 73 2.74 -7.59 -10.46
C ASP A 73 2.58 -6.62 -9.26
N PRO A 74 2.44 -7.15 -8.03
CA PRO A 74 2.24 -6.32 -6.83
C PRO A 74 3.39 -5.33 -6.55
N GLU A 75 4.64 -5.69 -6.84
CA GLU A 75 5.80 -4.82 -6.59
C GLU A 75 5.79 -3.62 -7.54
N ILE A 76 5.46 -3.86 -8.82
CA ILE A 76 5.33 -2.79 -9.81
C ILE A 76 4.18 -1.85 -9.44
N ILE A 77 3.06 -2.39 -8.96
CA ILE A 77 1.88 -1.61 -8.58
C ILE A 77 2.14 -0.80 -7.32
N LEU A 78 2.77 -1.39 -6.30
CA LEU A 78 3.21 -0.69 -5.09
C LEU A 78 4.11 0.48 -5.43
N LYS A 79 5.12 0.26 -6.29
CA LYS A 79 6.03 1.32 -6.72
C LYS A 79 5.28 2.46 -7.42
N LYS A 80 4.41 2.14 -8.39
CA LYS A 80 3.61 3.14 -9.11
C LYS A 80 2.67 3.92 -8.18
N LEU A 81 2.03 3.26 -7.21
CA LEU A 81 1.19 3.90 -6.19
C LEU A 81 2.01 4.85 -5.31
N ALA A 82 3.18 4.41 -4.83
CA ALA A 82 4.06 5.24 -4.02
C ALA A 82 4.59 6.47 -4.78
N GLU A 83 4.88 6.32 -6.09
CA GLU A 83 5.26 7.44 -6.96
C GLU A 83 4.10 8.44 -7.14
N LYS A 84 2.87 7.95 -7.34
CA LYS A 84 1.66 8.79 -7.43
C LYS A 84 1.40 9.54 -6.13
N GLU A 85 1.40 8.85 -4.98
CA GLU A 85 1.19 9.49 -3.68
C GLU A 85 2.24 10.56 -3.36
N ARG A 86 3.48 10.39 -3.83
CA ARG A 86 4.52 11.41 -3.69
C ARG A 86 4.29 12.60 -4.62
N ALA A 87 3.83 12.37 -5.84
CA ALA A 87 3.53 13.43 -6.81
C ALA A 87 2.33 14.29 -6.40
N GLU A 88 1.32 13.71 -5.76
CA GLU A 88 0.11 14.41 -5.30
C GLU A 88 0.33 15.24 -4.01
N ARG A 89 1.45 15.04 -3.32
CA ARG A 89 1.83 15.79 -2.11
C ARG A 89 2.63 17.08 -2.39
N ILE A 90 2.85 17.42 -3.67
CA ILE A 90 3.59 18.62 -4.15
C ILE A 90 2.59 19.63 -4.70
#